data_AF-A0A9J6C9N5-F1
#
_entry.id   AF-A0A9J6C9N5-F1
#
_cell.length_a   1.000
_cell.length_b   1.000
_cell.length_c   1.000
_cell.angle_alpha   90.00
_cell.angle_beta   90.00
_cell.angle_gamma   90.00
#
_symmetry.space_group_name_H-M   'P 1'
#
loop_
_entity.id
_entity.type
_entity.pdbx_description
1 polymer ?
#
loop_
_entity_poly.entity_id
_entity_poly.type
_entity_poly.pdbx_seq_one_letter_code
_entity_poly.pdbx_strand_id
1 'polypeptide(L)'
;MAKGKGATKASKKIAKAKKALDTSGAGGESVKKVKRARRKESYSIYIFKVLKQVHPDTGISSKAMSIMNSFVNDVFERIAAEASRLSQYNKRSTITSREIQTGVRLLLPGELAKHAVSEGTKAVTKYTASAPALSK
;
A
#
# COMPACT_ATOMS: atom_id res chain seq x y z
N MET A 1 -2.32 -24.43 77.37
CA MET A 1 -3.41 -25.20 76.73
C MET A 1 -3.46 -24.87 75.24
N ALA A 2 -3.84 -25.86 74.44
CA ALA A 2 -4.34 -25.79 73.06
C ALA A 2 -3.36 -25.53 71.87
N LYS A 3 -3.41 -26.52 70.96
CA LYS A 3 -2.85 -26.64 69.61
C LYS A 3 -3.47 -25.66 68.61
N GLY A 4 -2.83 -25.47 67.46
CA GLY A 4 -3.49 -25.05 66.22
C GLY A 4 -2.60 -25.12 64.97
N LYS A 5 -2.89 -26.06 64.07
CA LYS A 5 -2.19 -26.35 62.78
C LYS A 5 -2.73 -25.49 61.63
N GLY A 6 -1.87 -25.26 60.62
CA GLY A 6 -2.19 -25.18 59.18
C GLY A 6 -2.80 -23.86 58.68
N ALA A 7 -2.70 -23.44 57.42
CA ALA A 7 -1.93 -23.80 56.22
C ALA A 7 -2.31 -22.75 55.15
N THR A 8 -1.36 -22.25 54.34
CA THR A 8 -1.51 -22.03 52.88
C THR A 8 -0.31 -21.30 52.27
N LYS A 9 -0.10 -21.61 50.98
CA LYS A 9 1.09 -21.43 50.14
C LYS A 9 1.30 -20.00 49.65
N ALA A 10 2.57 -19.69 49.36
CA ALA A 10 3.10 -19.43 48.00
C ALA A 10 4.02 -18.20 47.89
N SER A 11 5.00 -18.33 46.99
CA SER A 11 5.76 -17.29 46.28
C SER A 11 6.94 -16.61 46.97
N LYS A 12 8.17 -17.02 46.62
CA LYS A 12 9.11 -16.26 45.76
C LYS A 12 10.45 -17.00 45.64
N LYS A 13 10.73 -17.58 44.47
CA LYS A 13 12.08 -18.02 44.09
C LYS A 13 12.86 -16.78 43.62
N ILE A 14 13.85 -16.35 44.40
CA ILE A 14 14.96 -15.51 43.95
C ILE A 14 16.20 -16.41 44.00
N ALA A 15 16.63 -16.89 42.84
CA ALA A 15 17.87 -17.68 42.74
C ALA A 15 18.99 -16.78 42.22
N LYS A 16 19.92 -16.50 43.14
CA LYS A 16 21.17 -15.78 42.96
C LYS A 16 22.28 -16.84 42.87
N ALA A 17 23.04 -16.90 41.79
CA ALA A 17 24.33 -17.57 41.78
C ALA A 17 25.23 -17.03 40.65
N LYS A 18 26.29 -16.31 41.05
CA LYS A 18 27.46 -16.00 40.23
C LYS A 18 28.39 -17.23 40.22
N LYS A 19 29.17 -17.44 39.15
CA LYS A 19 30.63 -17.15 39.13
C LYS A 19 31.38 -17.83 37.94
N ALA A 20 32.11 -16.98 37.21
CA ALA A 20 33.39 -17.17 36.48
C ALA A 20 33.45 -18.14 35.28
N LEU A 21 34.32 -18.00 34.27
CA LEU A 21 35.17 -16.95 33.68
C LEU A 21 35.95 -17.72 32.59
N ASP A 22 35.95 -17.29 31.33
CA ASP A 22 37.17 -17.34 30.50
C ASP A 22 37.09 -16.38 29.30
N THR A 23 38.24 -15.80 29.01
CA THR A 23 38.70 -14.86 27.99
C THR A 23 38.34 -15.27 26.54
N SER A 24 38.33 -14.49 25.47
CA SER A 24 38.95 -13.20 25.07
C SER A 24 38.42 -12.87 23.66
N GLY A 25 38.33 -11.59 23.28
CA GLY A 25 38.05 -11.19 21.88
C GLY A 25 37.45 -9.79 21.75
N ALA A 26 38.31 -8.78 21.83
CA ALA A 26 37.97 -7.38 21.58
C ALA A 26 37.70 -7.11 20.08
N GLY A 27 36.84 -6.12 19.82
CA GLY A 27 36.81 -5.40 18.55
C GLY A 27 35.81 -5.92 17.52
N GLY A 28 34.58 -5.39 17.55
CA GLY A 28 33.59 -5.62 16.52
C GLY A 28 32.57 -4.50 16.54
N GLU A 29 32.89 -3.41 15.83
CA GLU A 29 32.02 -2.30 15.50
C GLU A 29 30.60 -2.82 15.21
N SER A 30 29.62 -2.36 15.99
CA SER A 30 28.22 -2.73 15.79
C SER A 30 27.72 -2.03 14.55
N VAL A 31 28.06 -2.61 13.39
CA VAL A 31 27.45 -2.31 12.11
C VAL A 31 25.96 -2.58 12.30
N LYS A 32 25.20 -1.52 12.58
CA LYS A 32 23.75 -1.47 12.42
C LYS A 32 23.48 -1.91 10.99
N LYS A 33 23.26 -3.21 10.79
CA LYS A 33 22.66 -3.75 9.58
C LYS A 33 21.27 -3.11 9.50
N VAL A 34 21.20 -1.96 8.85
CA VAL A 34 19.96 -1.35 8.38
C VAL A 34 19.40 -2.36 7.40
N LYS A 35 18.56 -3.27 7.92
CA LYS A 35 17.75 -4.15 7.08
C LYS A 35 16.97 -3.20 6.18
N ARG A 36 17.37 -3.11 4.91
CA ARG A 36 16.65 -2.35 3.88
C ARG A 36 15.23 -2.91 3.88
N ALA A 37 14.31 -2.18 4.51
CA ALA A 37 12.90 -2.55 4.48
C ALA A 37 12.50 -2.65 3.01
N ARG A 38 11.90 -3.79 2.64
CA ARG A 38 11.41 -4.02 1.28
C ARG A 38 10.51 -2.84 0.92
N ARG A 39 10.86 -2.10 -0.13
CA ARG A 39 10.11 -0.91 -0.56
C ARG A 39 8.67 -1.36 -0.84
N LYS A 40 7.72 -0.88 -0.04
CA LYS A 40 6.30 -1.09 -0.32
C LYS A 40 5.94 -0.13 -1.45
N GLU A 41 5.50 -0.67 -2.58
CA GLU A 41 4.95 0.13 -3.66
C GLU A 41 3.64 0.76 -3.17
N SER A 42 3.51 2.08 -3.36
CA SER A 42 2.31 2.83 -3.00
C SER A 42 2.14 4.01 -3.96
N TYR A 43 0.92 4.54 -4.00
CA TYR A 43 0.58 5.72 -4.78
C TYR A 43 0.98 7.04 -4.10
N SER A 44 1.60 7.00 -2.92
CA SER A 44 1.80 8.18 -2.06
C SER A 44 2.58 9.31 -2.74
N ILE A 45 3.60 8.98 -3.54
CA ILE A 45 4.38 9.97 -4.29
C ILE A 45 3.51 10.70 -5.32
N TYR A 46 2.65 9.96 -6.03
CA TYR A 46 1.78 10.52 -7.07
C TYR A 46 0.64 11.33 -6.48
N ILE A 47 0.04 10.85 -5.39
CA ILE A 47 -0.97 11.58 -4.62
C ILE A 47 -0.41 12.94 -4.17
N PHE A 48 0.82 12.96 -3.65
CA PHE A 48 1.46 14.21 -3.26
C PHE A 48 1.74 15.15 -4.44
N LYS A 49 2.20 14.60 -5.59
CA LYS A 49 2.39 15.40 -6.81
C LYS A 49 1.10 16.06 -7.29
N VAL A 50 -0.01 15.31 -7.33
CA VAL A 50 -1.33 15.85 -7.72
C VAL A 50 -1.80 16.89 -6.69
N LEU A 51 -1.63 16.64 -5.39
CA LEU A 51 -1.97 17.62 -4.36
C LEU A 51 -1.24 18.95 -4.58
N LYS A 52 0.07 18.92 -4.87
CA LYS A 52 0.85 20.14 -5.09
C LYS A 52 0.53 20.85 -6.41
N GLN A 53 -0.02 20.15 -7.40
CA GLN A 53 -0.53 20.77 -8.63
C GLN A 53 -1.81 21.60 -8.37
N VAL A 54 -2.66 21.17 -7.43
CA VAL A 54 -3.94 21.83 -7.13
C VAL A 54 -3.82 22.83 -5.97
N HIS A 55 -3.03 22.49 -4.94
CA HIS A 55 -2.82 23.29 -3.73
C HIS A 55 -1.33 23.27 -3.30
N PRO A 56 -0.49 24.19 -3.81
CA PRO A 56 0.94 24.24 -3.53
C PRO A 56 1.29 24.39 -2.04
N ASP A 57 0.50 25.14 -1.28
CA ASP A 57 0.80 25.48 0.12
C ASP A 57 0.17 24.52 1.14
N THR A 58 -0.66 23.57 0.69
CA THR A 58 -1.35 22.63 1.57
C THR A 58 -0.54 21.35 1.78
N GLY A 59 -0.52 20.83 3.02
CA GLY A 59 0.06 19.54 3.38
C GLY A 59 -1.00 18.45 3.56
N ILE A 60 -0.58 17.19 3.56
CA ILE A 60 -1.43 16.03 3.85
C ILE A 60 -0.80 15.20 4.97
N SER A 61 -1.59 14.81 5.97
CA SER A 61 -1.11 13.98 7.07
C SER A 61 -0.84 12.54 6.62
N SER A 62 -0.02 11.80 7.38
CA SER A 62 0.28 10.39 7.08
C SER A 62 -0.98 9.51 7.11
N LYS A 63 -1.92 9.77 8.03
CA LYS A 63 -3.21 9.07 8.11
C LYS A 63 -4.06 9.35 6.88
N ALA A 64 -4.18 10.61 6.46
CA ALA A 64 -4.92 10.98 5.26
C ALA A 64 -4.27 10.38 4.00
N MET A 65 -2.93 10.37 3.92
CA MET A 65 -2.20 9.72 2.84
C MET A 65 -2.50 8.22 2.76
N SER A 66 -2.59 7.52 3.90
CA SER A 66 -2.97 6.10 3.90
C SER A 66 -4.39 5.88 3.39
N ILE A 67 -5.34 6.74 3.77
CA ILE A 67 -6.73 6.67 3.30
C ILE A 67 -6.77 6.87 1.78
N MET A 68 -6.07 7.88 1.26
CA MET A 68 -6.01 8.16 -0.18
C MET A 68 -5.37 7.01 -0.96
N ASN A 69 -4.30 6.41 -0.43
CA ASN A 69 -3.70 5.24 -1.08
C ASN A 69 -4.67 4.05 -1.14
N SER A 70 -5.40 3.77 -0.07
CA SER A 70 -6.42 2.72 -0.07
C SER A 70 -7.57 3.03 -1.03
N PHE A 71 -8.01 4.29 -1.10
CA PHE A 71 -9.04 4.73 -2.04
C PHE A 71 -8.65 4.47 -3.50
N VAL A 72 -7.41 4.80 -3.89
CA VAL A 72 -6.92 4.52 -5.25
C VAL A 72 -6.92 3.03 -5.55
N ASN A 73 -6.52 2.18 -4.59
CA ASN A 73 -6.55 0.73 -4.78
C ASN A 73 -7.99 0.20 -4.91
N ASP A 74 -8.92 0.64 -4.07
CA ASP A 74 -10.33 0.23 -4.14
C ASP A 74 -10.95 0.58 -5.50
N VAL A 75 -10.74 1.81 -5.98
CA VAL A 75 -11.23 2.23 -7.30
C VAL A 75 -10.57 1.43 -8.43
N PHE A 76 -9.26 1.19 -8.33
CA PHE A 76 -8.53 0.40 -9.32
C PHE A 76 -9.07 -1.03 -9.41
N GLU A 77 -9.23 -1.71 -8.27
CA GLU A 77 -9.73 -3.09 -8.22
C GLU A 77 -11.15 -3.18 -8.76
N ARG A 78 -12.03 -2.22 -8.43
CA ARG A 78 -13.39 -2.17 -8.98
C ARG A 78 -13.39 -2.04 -10.50
N ILE A 79 -12.61 -1.10 -11.05
CA ILE A 79 -12.54 -0.89 -12.51
C ILE A 79 -11.93 -2.13 -13.20
N ALA A 80 -10.86 -2.69 -12.65
CA ALA A 80 -10.20 -3.86 -13.22
C ALA A 80 -11.12 -5.08 -13.22
N ALA A 81 -11.84 -5.32 -12.13
CA ALA A 81 -12.81 -6.40 -12.03
C ALA A 81 -13.93 -6.24 -13.07
N GLU A 82 -14.47 -5.03 -13.22
CA GLU A 82 -15.56 -4.78 -14.17
C GLU A 82 -15.09 -4.89 -15.63
N ALA A 83 -13.91 -4.36 -15.94
CA ALA A 83 -13.31 -4.50 -17.26
C ALA A 83 -12.99 -5.96 -17.61
N SER A 84 -12.58 -6.77 -16.61
CA SER A 84 -12.37 -8.20 -16.78
C SER A 84 -13.68 -8.92 -17.13
N ARG A 85 -14.77 -8.64 -16.41
CA ARG A 85 -16.11 -9.19 -16.72
C ARG A 85 -16.56 -8.82 -18.13
N LEU A 86 -16.39 -7.56 -18.52
CA LEU A 86 -16.76 -7.07 -19.86
C LEU A 86 -15.97 -7.79 -20.96
N SER A 87 -14.66 -8.02 -20.77
CA SER A 87 -13.84 -8.80 -21.71
C SER A 87 -14.36 -10.24 -21.85
N GLN A 88 -14.71 -10.87 -20.71
CA GLN A 88 -15.23 -12.24 -20.69
C GLN A 88 -16.60 -12.35 -21.37
N TYR A 89 -17.51 -11.40 -21.15
CA TYR A 89 -18.81 -11.37 -21.84
C TYR A 89 -18.66 -11.27 -23.36
N ASN A 90 -17.67 -10.51 -23.81
CA ASN A 90 -17.34 -10.38 -25.23
C ASN A 90 -16.48 -11.53 -25.77
N LYS A 91 -16.21 -12.56 -24.96
CA LYS A 91 -15.34 -13.72 -25.29
C LYS A 91 -13.95 -13.31 -25.77
N ARG A 92 -13.40 -12.23 -25.21
CA ARG A 92 -12.05 -11.74 -25.51
C ARG A 92 -11.11 -12.04 -24.34
N SER A 93 -9.85 -12.38 -24.67
CA SER A 93 -8.78 -12.62 -23.70
C SER A 93 -7.94 -11.37 -23.40
N THR A 94 -8.26 -10.23 -24.02
CA THR A 94 -7.51 -8.98 -23.89
C THR A 94 -8.43 -7.87 -23.45
N ILE A 95 -8.11 -7.25 -22.30
CA ILE A 95 -8.77 -6.04 -21.81
C ILE A 95 -8.18 -4.85 -22.60
N THR A 96 -9.03 -4.15 -23.35
CA THR A 96 -8.64 -2.95 -24.11
C THR A 96 -9.09 -1.68 -23.38
N SER A 97 -8.68 -0.51 -23.89
CA SER A 97 -9.17 0.78 -23.38
C SER A 97 -10.70 0.91 -23.43
N ARG A 98 -11.38 0.16 -24.31
CA ARG A 98 -12.84 0.14 -24.42
C ARG A 98 -13.52 -0.51 -23.22
N GLU A 99 -13.01 -1.64 -22.74
CA GLU A 99 -13.54 -2.30 -21.53
C GLU A 99 -13.30 -1.43 -20.31
N ILE A 100 -12.12 -0.80 -20.19
CA ILE A 100 -11.83 0.16 -19.11
C ILE A 100 -12.80 1.34 -19.14
N GLN A 101 -12.99 1.97 -20.31
CA GLN A 101 -13.90 3.11 -20.46
C GLN A 101 -15.35 2.74 -20.10
N THR A 102 -15.79 1.56 -20.51
CA THR A 102 -17.15 1.08 -20.20
C THR A 102 -17.28 0.77 -18.71
N GLY A 103 -16.30 0.10 -18.11
CA GLY A 103 -16.28 -0.16 -16.66
C GLY A 103 -16.31 1.12 -15.83
N VAL A 104 -15.58 2.16 -16.23
CA VAL A 104 -15.62 3.49 -15.60
C VAL A 104 -17.02 4.10 -15.63
N ARG A 105 -17.73 3.99 -16.76
CA ARG A 105 -19.11 4.51 -16.89
C ARG A 105 -20.12 3.73 -16.03
N LEU A 106 -19.88 2.45 -15.78
CA LEU A 106 -20.74 1.62 -14.92
C LEU A 106 -20.51 1.92 -13.44
N LEU A 107 -19.27 2.24 -13.05
CA LEU A 107 -18.89 2.41 -11.64
C LEU A 107 -19.05 3.84 -11.13
N LEU A 108 -18.84 4.86 -11.97
CA LEU A 108 -18.90 6.27 -11.55
C LEU A 108 -20.26 6.90 -11.91
N PRO A 109 -20.84 7.72 -11.02
CA PRO A 109 -22.11 8.38 -11.29
C PRO A 109 -21.94 9.69 -12.09
N GLY A 110 -22.94 10.00 -12.94
CA GLY A 110 -23.18 11.34 -13.50
C GLY A 110 -21.96 12.03 -14.11
N GLU A 111 -21.68 13.25 -13.66
CA GLU A 111 -20.57 14.08 -14.17
C GLU A 111 -19.18 13.47 -13.89
N LEU A 112 -19.02 12.67 -12.84
CA LEU A 112 -17.74 12.01 -12.55
C LEU A 112 -17.36 11.03 -13.66
N ALA A 113 -18.31 10.26 -14.17
CA ALA A 113 -18.07 9.36 -15.30
C ALA A 113 -17.68 10.14 -16.55
N LYS A 114 -18.37 11.25 -16.85
CA LYS A 114 -18.08 12.08 -18.03
C LYS A 114 -16.66 12.64 -17.98
N HIS A 115 -16.25 13.21 -16.85
CA HIS A 115 -14.91 13.75 -16.66
C HIS A 115 -13.84 12.65 -16.68
N ALA A 116 -14.05 11.53 -15.98
CA ALA A 116 -13.10 10.43 -15.96
C ALA A 116 -12.85 9.85 -17.37
N VAL A 117 -13.92 9.69 -18.16
CA VAL A 117 -13.81 9.23 -19.56
C VAL A 117 -13.09 10.26 -20.44
N SER A 118 -13.38 11.55 -20.27
CA SER A 118 -12.69 12.62 -20.98
C SER A 118 -11.19 12.62 -20.69
N GLU A 119 -10.79 12.59 -19.40
CA GLU A 119 -9.38 12.57 -19.00
C GLU A 119 -8.67 11.28 -19.48
N GLY A 120 -9.33 10.13 -19.39
CA GLY A 120 -8.81 8.87 -19.93
C GLY A 120 -8.56 8.93 -21.44
N THR A 121 -9.49 9.51 -22.19
CA THR A 121 -9.35 9.65 -23.65
C THR A 121 -8.19 10.58 -24.01
N LYS A 122 -8.09 11.73 -23.35
CA LYS A 122 -6.97 12.67 -23.53
C LYS A 122 -5.62 12.00 -23.27
N ALA A 123 -5.52 11.21 -22.19
CA ALA A 123 -4.30 10.50 -21.84
C ALA A 123 -3.89 9.48 -22.93
N VAL A 124 -4.85 8.70 -23.44
CA VAL A 124 -4.59 7.74 -24.53
C VAL A 124 -4.13 8.46 -25.80
N THR A 125 -4.82 9.53 -26.21
CA THR A 125 -4.44 10.32 -27.39
C THR A 125 -3.03 10.89 -27.25
N LYS A 126 -2.71 11.49 -26.10
CA LYS A 126 -1.37 12.04 -25.83
C LYS A 126 -0.30 10.94 -25.88
N TYR A 127 -0.57 9.78 -25.30
CA TYR A 127 0.35 8.65 -25.31
C TYR A 127 0.63 8.17 -26.73
N THR A 128 -0.42 7.92 -27.53
CA THR A 128 -0.27 7.48 -28.93
C THR A 128 0.47 8.51 -29.78
N ALA A 129 0.26 9.81 -29.57
CA ALA A 129 0.99 10.87 -30.28
C ALA A 129 2.47 10.96 -29.89
N SER A 130 2.82 10.54 -28.67
CA SER A 130 4.20 10.54 -28.17
C SER A 130 4.96 9.23 -28.47
N ALA A 131 4.27 8.17 -28.87
CA ALA A 131 4.90 6.91 -29.19
C ALA A 131 5.71 7.05 -30.50
N PRO A 132 7.01 6.71 -30.52
CA PRO A 132 7.77 6.72 -31.76
C PRO A 132 7.08 5.79 -32.76
N ALA A 133 6.90 6.26 -34.00
CA ALA A 133 6.33 5.46 -35.06
C ALA A 133 7.13 4.15 -35.16
N LEU A 134 6.49 3.03 -34.85
CA LEU A 134 7.02 1.70 -35.14
C LEU A 134 7.19 1.65 -36.66
N SER A 135 8.41 1.91 -37.14
CA SER A 135 8.79 1.70 -38.52
C SER A 135 8.59 0.21 -38.82
N LYS A 136 7.53 -0.08 -39.57
CA LYS A 136 7.39 -1.36 -40.27
C LYS A 136 8.34 -1.39 -41.45
#